data_AF-X0T1V7-F1
#
_entry.id   AF-X0T1V7-F1
#
_cell.length_a   1.000
_cell.length_b   1.000
_cell.length_c   1.000
_cell.angle_alpha   90.00
_cell.angle_beta   90.00
_cell.angle_gamma   90.00
#
_symmetry.space_group_name_H-M   'P 1'
#
loop_
_entity.id
_entity.type
_entity.pdbx_description
1 polymer ?
#
loop_
_entity_poly.entity_id
_entity_poly.type
_entity_poly.pdbx_seq_one_letter_code
_entity_poly.pdbx_strand_id
1 'polypeptide(L)'
;MAPHTMKIHGLQDYLEKMKKSSVIIDQTEREGEVEKAAVVAAKTVSGTILRDPELLSTVANMVEFPSAVCGSFDEEFLDLPDPVLITPMKKHQRYFSICGQDGRLMPHFVAVNNTIARDESVVRKGHERVLRARLADADFFFKEDRKRSLEDRLEELKTVIYQAQLGTSFAKVQRFTTLAQYLAEQIAPEKIHEVRLAARLCKCDLVTDMVMEFPSLQGVIGEIYARLDGHPEDVCRAISDHYLPSQADSNLPESL
;
A
#
# COMPACT_ATOMS: atom_id res chain seq x y z
N MET A 1 -11.42 -27.88 -9.59
CA MET A 1 -12.85 -27.65 -9.24
C MET A 1 -13.61 -28.96 -9.38
N ALA A 2 -14.59 -29.21 -8.51
CA ALA A 2 -15.43 -30.41 -8.51
C ALA A 2 -16.91 -30.02 -8.70
N PRO A 3 -17.39 -29.88 -9.95
CA PRO A 3 -18.71 -29.29 -10.24
C PRO A 3 -19.90 -30.26 -10.05
N HIS A 4 -19.68 -31.45 -9.51
CA HIS A 4 -20.70 -32.50 -9.43
C HIS A 4 -21.60 -32.34 -8.19
N THR A 5 -22.89 -32.63 -8.34
CA THR A 5 -23.84 -32.65 -7.22
C THR A 5 -23.51 -33.76 -6.23
N MET A 6 -23.69 -33.48 -4.94
CA MET A 6 -23.48 -34.45 -3.86
C MET A 6 -24.56 -34.34 -2.79
N LYS A 7 -24.95 -35.49 -2.21
CA LYS A 7 -25.88 -35.53 -1.08
C LYS A 7 -25.14 -35.21 0.20
N ILE A 8 -25.72 -34.36 1.04
CA ILE A 8 -25.18 -33.98 2.35
C ILE A 8 -26.06 -34.57 3.44
N HIS A 9 -25.45 -35.22 4.43
CA HIS A 9 -26.15 -35.90 5.53
C HIS A 9 -26.03 -35.19 6.88
N GLY A 10 -25.31 -34.06 6.94
CA GLY A 10 -25.14 -33.24 8.15
C GLY A 10 -23.98 -32.25 8.00
N LEU A 11 -23.73 -31.45 9.06
CA LEU A 11 -22.69 -30.41 9.04
C LEU A 11 -21.27 -30.99 8.87
N GLN A 12 -20.92 -32.04 9.62
CA GLN A 12 -19.59 -32.65 9.51
C GLN A 12 -19.35 -33.25 8.12
N ASP A 13 -20.36 -33.96 7.59
CA ASP A 13 -20.32 -34.52 6.24
C ASP A 13 -20.22 -33.41 5.17
N TYR A 14 -20.89 -32.27 5.37
CA TYR A 14 -20.75 -31.10 4.52
C TYR A 14 -19.32 -30.57 4.51
N LEU A 15 -18.74 -30.28 5.68
CA LEU A 15 -17.38 -29.73 5.78
C LEU A 15 -16.34 -30.67 5.14
N GLU A 16 -16.43 -31.97 5.41
CA GLU A 16 -15.52 -32.96 4.83
C GLU A 16 -15.68 -33.11 3.31
N LYS A 17 -16.91 -33.12 2.81
CA LYS A 17 -17.19 -33.23 1.36
C LYS A 17 -16.80 -31.98 0.60
N MET A 18 -17.01 -30.79 1.16
CA MET A 18 -16.55 -29.53 0.58
C MET A 18 -15.03 -29.50 0.50
N LYS A 19 -14.33 -29.88 1.59
CA LYS A 19 -12.86 -29.95 1.60
C LYS A 19 -12.31 -30.93 0.56
N LYS A 20 -12.90 -32.12 0.43
CA LYS A 20 -12.58 -33.10 -0.64
C LYS A 20 -12.85 -32.57 -2.04
N SER A 21 -13.77 -31.61 -2.17
CA SER A 21 -14.13 -30.94 -3.41
C SER A 21 -13.27 -29.70 -3.71
N SER A 22 -12.18 -29.51 -2.95
CA SER A 22 -11.32 -28.32 -3.01
C SER A 22 -12.06 -27.04 -2.63
N VAL A 23 -12.79 -27.07 -1.51
CA VAL A 23 -13.43 -25.90 -0.91
C VAL A 23 -13.26 -25.95 0.61
N ILE A 24 -12.53 -24.99 1.17
CA ILE A 24 -12.40 -24.81 2.61
C ILE A 24 -13.46 -23.82 3.06
N ILE A 25 -14.41 -24.27 3.89
CA ILE A 25 -15.53 -23.45 4.33
C ILE A 25 -15.15 -22.55 5.51
N ASP A 26 -14.41 -23.10 6.49
CA ASP A 26 -14.00 -22.36 7.67
C ASP A 26 -12.99 -21.26 7.30
N GLN A 27 -13.29 -20.01 7.66
CA GLN A 27 -12.46 -18.86 7.31
C GLN A 27 -11.10 -18.90 8.01
N THR A 28 -11.05 -19.32 9.28
CA THR A 28 -9.81 -19.35 10.06
C THR A 28 -8.87 -20.42 9.51
N GLU A 29 -9.41 -21.58 9.16
CA GLU A 29 -8.69 -22.64 8.46
C GLU A 29 -8.15 -22.13 7.12
N ARG A 30 -8.97 -21.42 6.35
CA ARG A 30 -8.60 -20.92 5.02
C ARG A 30 -7.53 -19.84 5.07
N GLU A 31 -7.62 -18.90 6.03
CA GLU A 31 -6.57 -17.91 6.29
C GLU A 31 -5.24 -18.60 6.63
N GLY A 32 -5.27 -19.63 7.49
CA GLY A 32 -4.09 -20.42 7.82
C GLY A 32 -3.50 -21.16 6.61
N GLU A 33 -4.32 -21.71 5.71
CA GLU A 33 -3.84 -22.36 4.49
C GLU A 33 -3.25 -21.37 3.47
N VAL A 34 -3.84 -20.17 3.33
CA VAL A 34 -3.27 -19.10 2.51
C VAL A 34 -1.90 -18.68 3.04
N GLU A 35 -1.78 -18.43 4.34
CA GLU A 35 -0.53 -18.01 4.95
C GLU A 35 0.55 -19.09 4.78
N LYS A 36 0.24 -20.35 5.06
CA LYS A 36 1.17 -21.48 4.85
C LYS A 36 1.62 -21.56 3.40
N ALA A 37 0.69 -21.52 2.44
CA ALA A 37 1.02 -21.59 1.03
C ALA A 37 1.91 -20.42 0.61
N ALA A 38 1.62 -19.21 1.07
CA ALA A 38 2.40 -18.03 0.75
C ALA A 38 3.81 -18.07 1.35
N VAL A 39 3.95 -18.52 2.60
CA VAL A 39 5.25 -18.70 3.26
C VAL A 39 6.09 -19.77 2.54
N VAL A 40 5.48 -20.88 2.12
CA VAL A 40 6.19 -21.93 1.36
C VAL A 40 6.67 -21.37 0.02
N ALA A 41 5.84 -20.60 -0.69
CA ALA A 41 6.22 -19.97 -1.95
C ALA A 41 7.37 -18.97 -1.77
N ALA A 42 7.34 -18.12 -0.75
CA ALA A 42 8.41 -17.14 -0.48
C ALA A 42 9.75 -17.82 -0.12
N LYS A 43 9.72 -18.95 0.60
CA LYS A 43 10.93 -19.72 0.92
C LYS A 43 11.68 -20.24 -0.32
N THR A 44 11.01 -20.39 -1.47
CA THR A 44 11.68 -20.81 -2.72
C THR A 44 12.74 -19.82 -3.19
N VAL A 45 12.66 -18.56 -2.76
CA VAL A 45 13.63 -17.49 -3.04
C VAL A 45 14.37 -17.03 -1.78
N SER A 46 14.36 -17.84 -0.72
CA SER A 46 14.97 -17.52 0.59
C SER A 46 14.42 -16.25 1.25
N GLY A 47 13.22 -15.80 0.87
CA GLY A 47 12.57 -14.61 1.42
C GLY A 47 11.41 -14.93 2.37
N THR A 48 10.85 -13.90 2.98
CA THR A 48 9.65 -13.94 3.81
C THR A 48 8.59 -13.01 3.26
N ILE A 49 7.31 -13.38 3.37
CA ILE A 49 6.23 -12.46 3.00
C ILE A 49 6.18 -11.29 3.98
N LEU A 50 5.98 -10.09 3.46
CA LEU A 50 5.66 -8.93 4.29
C LEU A 50 4.31 -9.17 4.98
N ARG A 51 4.32 -9.21 6.32
CA ARG A 51 3.13 -9.57 7.10
C ARG A 51 2.06 -8.48 6.97
N ASP A 52 0.89 -8.89 6.49
CA ASP A 52 -0.26 -8.01 6.34
C ASP A 52 -1.56 -8.79 6.63
N PRO A 53 -2.09 -8.71 7.86
CA PRO A 53 -3.28 -9.45 8.26
C PRO A 53 -4.53 -9.07 7.45
N GLU A 54 -4.65 -7.81 7.05
CA GLU A 54 -5.79 -7.32 6.25
C GLU A 54 -5.74 -7.93 4.83
N LEU A 55 -4.56 -7.93 4.21
CA LEU A 55 -4.36 -8.57 2.91
C LEU A 55 -4.57 -10.09 3.01
N LEU A 56 -4.06 -10.74 4.07
CA LEU A 56 -4.26 -12.17 4.30
C LEU A 56 -5.75 -12.53 4.36
N SER A 57 -6.51 -11.81 5.19
CA SER A 57 -7.96 -12.05 5.31
C SER A 57 -8.69 -11.75 4.00
N THR A 58 -8.27 -10.71 3.28
CA THR A 58 -8.85 -10.39 1.97
C THR A 58 -8.61 -11.51 0.96
N VAL A 59 -7.36 -11.97 0.82
CA VAL A 59 -6.99 -13.06 -0.09
C VAL A 59 -7.70 -14.36 0.28
N ALA A 60 -7.77 -14.68 1.58
CA ALA A 60 -8.49 -15.85 2.06
C ALA A 60 -9.98 -15.80 1.71
N ASN A 61 -10.60 -14.63 1.62
CA ASN A 61 -11.99 -14.48 1.20
C ASN A 61 -12.18 -14.39 -0.33
N MET A 62 -11.08 -14.37 -1.10
CA MET A 62 -11.11 -14.44 -2.57
C MET A 62 -10.91 -15.85 -3.13
N VAL A 63 -10.50 -16.79 -2.28
CA VAL A 63 -10.20 -18.17 -2.68
C VAL A 63 -11.00 -19.15 -1.84
N GLU A 64 -11.32 -20.29 -2.44
CA GLU A 64 -11.97 -21.44 -1.82
C GLU A 64 -10.93 -22.49 -1.43
N PHE A 65 -9.86 -22.63 -2.22
CA PHE A 65 -8.76 -23.55 -1.97
C PHE A 65 -7.44 -22.96 -2.49
N PRO A 66 -6.59 -22.43 -1.59
CA PRO A 66 -5.44 -21.64 -2.00
C PRO A 66 -4.33 -22.47 -2.62
N SER A 67 -3.74 -21.96 -3.69
CA SER A 67 -2.46 -22.41 -4.24
C SER A 67 -1.60 -21.17 -4.53
N ALA A 68 -0.42 -21.09 -3.93
CA ALA A 68 0.46 -19.93 -4.08
C ALA A 68 1.56 -20.18 -5.11
N VAL A 69 1.91 -19.13 -5.86
CA VAL A 69 3.05 -19.12 -6.79
C VAL A 69 3.94 -17.92 -6.50
N CYS A 70 5.24 -18.16 -6.43
CA CYS A 70 6.24 -17.11 -6.36
C CYS A 70 6.58 -16.64 -7.78
N GLY A 71 6.56 -15.33 -8.01
CA GLY A 71 6.97 -14.68 -9.26
C GLY A 71 8.05 -13.64 -9.02
N SER A 72 8.62 -13.11 -10.11
CA SER A 72 9.61 -12.03 -10.07
C SER A 72 9.22 -10.83 -10.93
N PHE A 73 9.76 -9.67 -10.62
CA PHE A 73 9.72 -8.47 -11.47
C PHE A 73 11.13 -7.93 -11.71
N ASP A 74 11.29 -7.00 -12.64
CA ASP A 74 12.60 -6.44 -12.97
C ASP A 74 13.19 -5.69 -11.76
N GLU A 75 14.47 -5.96 -11.43
CA GLU A 75 15.15 -5.36 -10.27
C GLU A 75 15.21 -3.84 -10.31
N GLU A 76 15.15 -3.23 -11.50
CA GLU A 76 15.11 -1.78 -11.69
C GLU A 76 13.94 -1.11 -10.95
N PHE A 77 12.84 -1.83 -10.71
CA PHE A 77 11.73 -1.29 -9.93
C PHE A 77 12.09 -1.08 -8.46
N LEU A 78 13.12 -1.74 -7.93
CA LEU A 78 13.58 -1.53 -6.55
C LEU A 78 14.18 -0.14 -6.31
N ASP A 79 14.42 0.65 -7.36
CA ASP A 79 14.77 2.07 -7.24
C ASP A 79 13.58 2.92 -6.76
N LEU A 80 12.35 2.40 -6.89
CA LEU A 80 11.16 3.05 -6.35
C LEU A 80 11.07 2.87 -4.83
N PRO A 81 10.54 3.87 -4.11
CA PRO A 81 10.27 3.71 -2.68
C PRO A 81 9.34 2.53 -2.39
N ASP A 82 9.61 1.79 -1.31
CA ASP A 82 8.82 0.61 -0.92
C ASP A 82 7.29 0.83 -0.95
N PRO A 83 6.72 1.95 -0.42
CA PRO A 83 5.27 2.16 -0.49
C PRO A 83 4.71 2.23 -1.91
N VAL A 84 5.50 2.75 -2.87
CA VAL A 84 5.14 2.86 -4.29
C VAL A 84 5.14 1.49 -4.97
N LEU A 85 5.96 0.54 -4.51
CA LEU A 85 5.96 -0.85 -4.99
C LEU A 85 4.89 -1.72 -4.33
N ILE A 86 4.77 -1.62 -3.00
CA ILE A 86 3.87 -2.44 -2.20
C ILE A 86 2.42 -2.11 -2.52
N THR A 87 2.09 -0.84 -2.76
CA THR A 87 0.69 -0.43 -2.96
C THR A 87 0.04 -1.06 -4.20
N PRO A 88 0.64 -0.98 -5.41
CA PRO A 88 0.11 -1.69 -6.58
C PRO A 88 -0.01 -3.21 -6.37
N MET A 89 1.01 -3.83 -5.76
CA MET A 89 1.01 -5.27 -5.45
C MET A 89 -0.18 -5.64 -4.54
N LYS A 90 -0.34 -4.95 -3.41
CA LYS A 90 -1.40 -5.20 -2.42
C LYS A 90 -2.78 -4.82 -2.95
N LYS A 91 -2.94 -3.57 -3.42
CA LYS A 91 -4.26 -2.97 -3.70
C LYS A 91 -4.84 -3.36 -5.06
N HIS A 92 -4.02 -3.58 -6.09
CA HIS A 92 -4.52 -3.95 -7.42
C HIS A 92 -4.47 -5.46 -7.67
N GLN A 93 -3.45 -6.15 -7.17
CA GLN A 93 -3.22 -7.56 -7.48
C GLN A 93 -3.39 -8.52 -6.30
N ARG A 94 -3.48 -8.00 -5.07
CA ARG A 94 -3.57 -8.81 -3.83
C ARG A 94 -2.38 -9.76 -3.68
N TYR A 95 -1.20 -9.30 -4.12
CA TYR A 95 0.05 -10.03 -3.97
C TYR A 95 0.72 -9.68 -2.66
N PHE A 96 1.40 -10.66 -2.07
CA PHE A 96 2.28 -10.43 -0.93
C PHE A 96 3.68 -10.07 -1.44
N SER A 97 4.19 -8.92 -1.01
CA SER A 97 5.58 -8.53 -1.27
C SER A 97 6.53 -9.43 -0.47
N ILE A 98 7.71 -9.71 -1.00
CA ILE A 98 8.73 -10.53 -0.33
C ILE A 98 9.87 -9.65 0.16
N CYS A 99 10.30 -9.88 1.40
CA CYS A 99 11.47 -9.28 2.00
C CYS A 99 12.61 -10.30 2.15
N GLY A 100 13.85 -9.80 2.05
CA GLY A 100 15.05 -10.55 2.37
C GLY A 100 15.29 -10.66 3.88
N GLN A 101 16.36 -11.36 4.26
CA GLN A 101 16.77 -11.49 5.67
C GLN A 101 17.24 -10.17 6.28
N ASP A 102 17.64 -9.21 5.44
CA ASP A 102 18.02 -7.86 5.82
C ASP A 102 16.81 -6.92 5.98
N GLY A 103 15.60 -7.43 5.76
CA GLY A 103 14.35 -6.67 5.83
C GLY A 103 14.04 -5.84 4.58
N ARG A 104 14.91 -5.85 3.55
CA ARG A 104 14.69 -5.10 2.31
C ARG A 104 13.75 -5.83 1.38
N LEU A 105 12.98 -5.09 0.58
CA LEU A 105 12.18 -5.68 -0.49
C LEU A 105 13.07 -6.42 -1.50
N MET A 106 12.61 -7.61 -1.89
CA MET A 106 13.18 -8.40 -2.96
C MET A 106 12.39 -8.17 -4.25
N PRO A 107 12.97 -8.44 -5.44
CA PRO A 107 12.28 -8.35 -6.73
C PRO A 107 11.30 -9.52 -6.96
N HIS A 108 10.59 -9.93 -5.90
CA HIS A 108 9.74 -11.10 -5.84
C HIS A 108 8.42 -10.80 -5.13
N PHE A 109 7.40 -11.56 -5.51
CA PHE A 109 6.08 -11.50 -4.91
C PHE A 109 5.44 -12.87 -4.87
N VAL A 110 4.44 -13.03 -4.00
CA VAL A 110 3.58 -14.23 -3.97
C VAL A 110 2.19 -13.88 -4.44
N ALA A 111 1.72 -14.58 -5.45
CA ALA A 111 0.33 -14.56 -5.89
C ALA A 111 -0.40 -15.82 -5.39
N VAL A 112 -1.63 -15.65 -4.90
CA VAL A 112 -2.47 -16.76 -4.44
C VAL A 112 -3.58 -16.99 -5.45
N ASN A 113 -3.66 -18.21 -5.95
CA ASN A 113 -4.63 -18.64 -6.95
C ASN A 113 -5.77 -19.41 -6.27
N ASN A 114 -6.97 -19.24 -6.80
CA ASN A 114 -8.16 -19.97 -6.36
C ASN A 114 -8.20 -21.44 -6.86
N THR A 115 -7.29 -21.81 -7.76
CA THR A 115 -7.25 -23.16 -8.31
C THR A 115 -5.83 -23.65 -8.37
N ILE A 116 -5.66 -24.96 -8.19
CA ILE A 116 -4.39 -25.64 -8.39
C ILE A 116 -4.02 -25.52 -9.87
N ALA A 117 -2.90 -24.85 -10.13
CA ALA A 117 -2.39 -24.68 -11.48
C ALA A 117 -1.98 -26.04 -12.06
N ARG A 118 -2.38 -26.32 -13.31
CA ARG A 118 -1.86 -27.49 -14.05
C ARG A 118 -0.39 -27.31 -14.42
N ASP A 119 -0.01 -26.06 -14.70
CA ASP A 119 1.34 -25.62 -14.98
C ASP A 119 1.58 -24.29 -14.26
N GLU A 120 2.35 -24.33 -13.18
CA GLU A 120 2.68 -23.14 -12.39
C GLU A 120 3.47 -22.10 -13.19
N SER A 121 4.24 -22.52 -14.20
CA SER A 121 5.08 -21.61 -14.99
C SER A 121 4.23 -20.65 -15.85
N VAL A 122 3.10 -21.12 -16.37
CA VAL A 122 2.16 -20.31 -17.15
C VAL A 122 1.47 -19.29 -16.25
N VAL A 123 1.02 -19.72 -15.07
CA VAL A 123 0.37 -18.84 -14.09
C VAL A 123 1.34 -17.78 -13.57
N ARG A 124 2.57 -18.19 -13.24
CA ARG A 124 3.66 -17.28 -12.85
C ARG A 124 3.87 -16.20 -13.90
N LYS A 125 4.14 -16.57 -15.15
CA LYS A 125 4.35 -15.61 -16.26
C LYS A 125 3.17 -14.66 -16.46
N GLY A 126 1.94 -15.16 -16.26
CA GLY A 126 0.73 -14.35 -16.31
C GLY A 126 0.74 -13.24 -15.27
N HIS A 127 1.01 -13.58 -14.01
CA HIS A 127 1.09 -12.62 -12.90
C HIS A 127 2.26 -11.66 -13.07
N GLU A 128 3.43 -12.14 -13.48
CA GLU A 128 4.61 -11.30 -13.73
C GLU A 128 4.34 -10.23 -14.80
N ARG A 129 3.68 -10.62 -15.90
CA ARG A 129 3.29 -9.67 -16.96
C ARG A 129 2.32 -8.61 -16.47
N VAL A 130 1.35 -8.99 -15.65
CA VAL A 130 0.36 -8.05 -15.09
C VAL A 130 1.03 -7.10 -14.11
N LEU A 131 1.89 -7.62 -13.22
CA LEU A 131 2.61 -6.79 -12.25
C LEU A 131 3.55 -5.80 -12.94
N ARG A 132 4.32 -6.26 -13.93
CA ARG A 132 5.25 -5.41 -14.68
C ARG A 132 4.55 -4.18 -15.26
N ALA A 133 3.36 -4.33 -15.83
CA ALA A 133 2.59 -3.20 -16.34
C ALA A 133 2.22 -2.20 -15.23
N ARG A 134 1.78 -2.70 -14.07
CA ARG A 134 1.41 -1.84 -12.92
C ARG A 134 2.60 -1.14 -12.28
N LEU A 135 3.75 -1.79 -12.20
CA LEU A 135 4.97 -1.18 -11.70
C LEU A 135 5.53 -0.16 -12.69
N ALA A 136 5.41 -0.40 -14.00
CA ALA A 136 5.76 0.57 -15.02
C ALA A 136 4.90 1.84 -14.94
N ASP A 137 3.59 1.71 -14.70
CA ASP A 137 2.70 2.85 -14.46
C ASP A 137 3.16 3.64 -13.23
N ALA A 138 3.42 2.97 -12.10
CA ALA A 138 3.90 3.60 -10.87
C ALA A 138 5.27 4.29 -11.06
N ASP A 139 6.21 3.65 -11.75
CA ASP A 139 7.50 4.22 -12.10
C ASP A 139 7.36 5.49 -12.96
N PHE A 140 6.47 5.44 -13.95
CA PHE A 140 6.17 6.60 -14.79
C PHE A 140 5.63 7.76 -13.97
N PHE A 141 4.61 7.55 -13.13
CA PHE A 141 4.05 8.62 -12.29
C PHE A 141 5.10 9.19 -11.35
N PHE A 142 5.91 8.32 -10.71
CA PHE A 142 6.97 8.77 -9.83
C PHE A 142 7.96 9.67 -10.57
N LYS A 143 8.46 9.23 -11.74
CA LYS A 143 9.41 10.01 -12.55
C LYS A 143 8.81 11.31 -13.08
N GLU A 144 7.55 11.30 -13.48
CA GLU A 144 6.85 12.50 -13.94
C GLU A 144 6.70 13.51 -12.80
N ASP A 145 6.26 13.04 -11.63
CA ASP A 145 6.06 13.89 -10.48
C ASP A 145 7.36 14.52 -9.97
N ARG A 146 8.47 13.77 -10.02
CA ARG A 146 9.82 14.22 -9.63
C ARG A 146 10.42 15.32 -10.51
N LYS A 147 9.78 15.70 -11.64
CA LYS A 147 10.23 16.82 -12.47
C LYS A 147 9.98 18.20 -11.84
N ARG A 148 9.14 18.26 -10.81
CA ARG A 148 8.76 19.49 -10.10
C ARG A 148 8.87 19.24 -8.60
N SER A 149 9.21 20.28 -7.84
CA SER A 149 9.25 20.15 -6.39
C SER A 149 7.84 20.03 -5.80
N LEU A 150 7.74 19.53 -4.58
CA LEU A 150 6.50 19.51 -3.83
C LEU A 150 5.97 20.93 -3.56
N GLU A 151 6.85 21.91 -3.37
CA GLU A 151 6.45 23.30 -3.13
C GLU A 151 5.81 23.94 -4.37
N ASP A 152 6.28 23.62 -5.58
CA ASP A 152 5.73 24.14 -6.84
C ASP A 152 4.26 23.75 -7.06
N ARG A 153 3.74 22.79 -6.30
CA ARG A 153 2.38 22.24 -6.39
C ARG A 153 1.40 22.92 -5.44
N LEU A 154 1.86 23.79 -4.54
CA LEU A 154 1.02 24.46 -3.56
C LEU A 154 -0.16 25.21 -4.22
N GLU A 155 0.12 25.98 -5.27
CA GLU A 155 -0.89 26.79 -5.96
C GLU A 155 -1.95 25.94 -6.67
N GLU A 156 -1.61 24.74 -7.12
CA GLU A 156 -2.53 23.81 -7.78
C GLU A 156 -3.61 23.30 -6.81
N LEU A 157 -3.39 23.35 -5.50
CA LEU A 157 -4.40 23.03 -4.49
C LEU A 157 -5.63 23.94 -4.54
N LYS A 158 -5.60 25.03 -5.32
CA LYS A 158 -6.77 25.85 -5.63
C LYS A 158 -7.79 25.13 -6.50
N THR A 159 -7.38 24.11 -7.25
CA THR A 159 -8.30 23.29 -8.08
C THR A 159 -8.95 22.17 -7.28
N VAL A 160 -8.34 21.76 -6.16
CA VAL A 160 -8.84 20.70 -5.29
C VAL A 160 -9.91 21.26 -4.35
N ILE A 161 -11.17 20.92 -4.60
CA ILE A 161 -12.28 21.28 -3.72
C ILE A 161 -12.16 20.47 -2.42
N TYR A 162 -11.99 21.15 -1.29
CA TYR A 162 -11.99 20.49 0.03
C TYR A 162 -13.43 20.24 0.50
N GLN A 163 -14.25 21.29 0.49
CA GLN A 163 -15.67 21.22 0.80
C GLN A 163 -16.37 22.44 0.21
N ALA A 164 -17.55 22.26 -0.38
CA ALA A 164 -18.22 23.27 -1.21
C ALA A 164 -18.42 24.65 -0.54
N GLN A 165 -18.65 24.71 0.76
CA GLN A 165 -18.82 25.92 1.56
C GLN A 165 -17.52 26.42 2.22
N LEU A 166 -16.52 25.55 2.40
CA LEU A 166 -15.23 25.87 3.05
C LEU A 166 -14.09 26.15 2.06
N GLY A 167 -14.36 25.96 0.76
CA GLY A 167 -13.47 26.26 -0.35
C GLY A 167 -12.52 25.10 -0.70
N THR A 168 -11.31 25.49 -1.09
CA THR A 168 -10.30 24.61 -1.70
C THR A 168 -9.32 24.05 -0.66
N SER A 169 -8.55 23.04 -1.05
CA SER A 169 -7.45 22.53 -0.23
C SER A 169 -6.41 23.62 0.02
N PHE A 170 -6.13 24.48 -0.95
CA PHE A 170 -5.27 25.66 -0.75
C PHE A 170 -5.80 26.58 0.36
N ALA A 171 -7.09 26.93 0.34
CA ALA A 171 -7.67 27.77 1.38
C ALA A 171 -7.62 27.11 2.77
N LYS A 172 -7.77 25.78 2.83
CA LYS A 172 -7.58 25.00 4.06
C LYS A 172 -6.13 25.06 4.54
N VAL A 173 -5.16 24.88 3.64
CA VAL A 173 -3.73 24.95 3.93
C VAL A 173 -3.35 26.29 4.52
N GLN A 174 -3.83 27.39 3.93
CA GLN A 174 -3.60 28.73 4.47
C GLN A 174 -4.12 28.87 5.90
N ARG A 175 -5.35 28.41 6.18
CA ARG A 175 -5.96 28.50 7.51
C ARG A 175 -5.18 27.73 8.56
N PHE A 176 -4.87 26.46 8.33
CA PHE A 176 -4.11 25.72 9.34
C PHE A 176 -2.65 26.21 9.44
N THR A 177 -2.08 26.84 8.39
CA THR A 177 -0.70 27.33 8.45
C THR A 177 -0.63 28.52 9.40
N THR A 178 -1.61 29.42 9.33
CA THR A 178 -1.75 30.52 10.30
C THR A 178 -1.96 30.01 11.72
N LEU A 179 -2.81 29.01 11.91
CA LEU A 179 -3.06 28.43 13.24
C LEU A 179 -1.82 27.71 13.79
N ALA A 180 -1.15 26.90 12.96
CA ALA A 180 0.06 26.17 13.35
C ALA A 180 1.19 27.14 13.71
N GLN A 181 1.36 28.22 12.94
CA GLN A 181 2.33 29.26 13.28
C GLN A 181 2.00 29.95 14.60
N TYR A 182 0.73 30.34 14.82
CA TYR A 182 0.31 30.94 16.08
C TYR A 182 0.58 30.02 17.28
N LEU A 183 0.28 28.72 17.14
CA LEU A 183 0.56 27.75 18.21
C LEU A 183 2.07 27.60 18.44
N ALA A 184 2.87 27.47 17.39
CA ALA A 184 4.33 27.36 17.48
C ALA A 184 4.95 28.58 18.18
N GLU A 185 4.49 29.79 17.89
CA GLU A 185 4.95 31.01 18.58
C GLU A 185 4.77 30.95 20.10
N GLN A 186 3.75 30.24 20.59
CA GLN A 186 3.47 30.12 22.02
C GLN A 186 4.20 28.94 22.69
N ILE A 187 4.41 27.83 21.98
CA ILE A 187 4.85 26.57 22.59
C ILE A 187 6.24 26.10 22.13
N ALA A 188 6.66 26.45 20.91
CA ALA A 188 7.90 26.00 20.29
C ALA A 188 8.42 27.05 19.28
N PRO A 189 8.73 28.28 19.74
CA PRO A 189 9.10 29.38 18.85
C PRO A 189 10.37 29.10 18.03
N GLU A 190 11.26 28.23 18.52
CA GLU A 190 12.45 27.76 17.82
C GLU A 190 12.15 26.86 16.61
N LYS A 191 10.93 26.30 16.50
CA LYS A 191 10.47 25.43 15.40
C LYS A 191 9.50 26.12 14.44
N ILE A 192 9.32 27.43 14.57
CA ILE A 192 8.33 28.19 13.79
C ILE A 192 8.53 28.04 12.27
N HIS A 193 9.78 27.94 11.81
CA HIS A 193 10.10 27.83 10.39
C HIS A 193 9.69 26.46 9.83
N GLU A 194 10.03 25.40 10.55
CA GLU A 194 9.72 24.00 10.22
C GLU A 194 8.21 23.76 10.26
N VAL A 195 7.53 24.23 11.32
CA VAL A 195 6.06 24.11 11.43
C VAL A 195 5.36 24.81 10.26
N ARG A 196 5.79 26.02 9.92
CA ARG A 196 5.21 26.77 8.79
C ARG A 196 5.46 26.06 7.46
N LEU A 197 6.66 25.50 7.26
CA LEU A 197 7.02 24.79 6.04
C LEU A 197 6.22 23.49 5.91
N ALA A 198 6.17 22.67 6.96
CA ALA A 198 5.40 21.43 7.00
C ALA A 198 3.93 21.69 6.72
N ALA A 199 3.32 22.68 7.38
CA ALA A 199 1.94 23.06 7.13
C ALA A 199 1.72 23.42 5.65
N ARG A 200 2.57 24.28 5.06
CA ARG A 200 2.41 24.65 3.64
C ARG A 200 2.48 23.45 2.69
N LEU A 201 3.34 22.47 2.97
CA LEU A 201 3.60 21.35 2.07
C LEU A 201 2.68 20.14 2.29
N CYS A 202 2.03 20.01 3.46
CA CYS A 202 1.41 18.76 3.90
C CYS A 202 0.18 18.29 3.10
N LYS A 203 -0.24 19.03 2.07
CA LYS A 203 -1.31 18.63 1.15
C LYS A 203 -0.90 18.74 -0.32
N CYS A 204 0.33 19.14 -0.62
CA CYS A 204 0.81 19.35 -1.99
C CYS A 204 0.88 18.05 -2.80
N ASP A 205 0.96 16.91 -2.13
CA ASP A 205 0.95 15.61 -2.76
C ASP A 205 -0.42 15.24 -3.36
N LEU A 206 -1.53 15.86 -2.92
CA LEU A 206 -2.87 15.59 -3.46
C LEU A 206 -3.04 15.86 -4.96
N VAL A 207 -2.15 16.65 -5.56
CA VAL A 207 -2.15 17.00 -7.00
C VAL A 207 -1.01 16.31 -7.75
N THR A 208 -0.37 15.33 -7.14
CA THR A 208 0.62 14.47 -7.82
C THR A 208 -0.10 13.37 -8.60
N ASP A 209 0.45 12.97 -9.73
CA ASP A 209 -0.11 11.87 -10.51
C ASP A 209 -0.09 10.57 -9.69
N MET A 210 0.95 10.38 -8.87
CA MET A 210 1.07 9.26 -7.95
C MET A 210 -0.10 9.18 -6.95
N VAL A 211 -0.52 10.27 -6.33
CA VAL A 211 -1.66 10.26 -5.39
C VAL A 211 -2.99 10.22 -6.13
N MET A 212 -3.08 10.77 -7.34
CA MET A 212 -4.28 10.62 -8.17
C MET A 212 -4.54 9.15 -8.55
N GLU A 213 -3.49 8.40 -8.92
CA GLU A 213 -3.60 6.96 -9.19
C GLU A 213 -3.72 6.14 -7.89
N PHE A 214 -2.97 6.49 -6.84
CA PHE A 214 -2.93 5.78 -5.57
C PHE A 214 -3.32 6.68 -4.39
N PRO A 215 -4.61 6.99 -4.18
CA PRO A 215 -5.05 7.90 -3.11
C PRO A 215 -4.66 7.48 -1.69
N SER A 216 -4.42 6.18 -1.47
CA SER A 216 -3.95 5.67 -0.18
C SER A 216 -2.51 6.06 0.17
N LEU A 217 -1.77 6.59 -0.80
CA LEU A 217 -0.39 7.06 -0.62
C LEU A 217 -0.30 8.55 -0.27
N GLN A 218 -1.43 9.25 -0.09
CA GLN A 218 -1.41 10.62 0.43
C GLN A 218 -0.71 10.69 1.81
N GLY A 219 -0.06 11.81 2.11
CA GLY A 219 0.86 11.98 3.24
C GLY A 219 2.21 11.31 2.98
N VAL A 220 2.21 10.01 2.64
CA VAL A 220 3.43 9.22 2.39
C VAL A 220 4.20 9.75 1.19
N ILE A 221 3.52 10.06 0.09
CA ILE A 221 4.17 10.69 -1.09
C ILE A 221 4.64 12.10 -0.78
N GLY A 222 3.86 12.86 0.00
CA GLY A 222 4.30 14.16 0.49
C GLY A 222 5.62 14.07 1.25
N GLU A 223 5.75 13.14 2.20
CA GLU A 223 6.99 12.91 2.95
C GLU A 223 8.14 12.51 2.02
N ILE A 224 7.92 11.53 1.14
CA ILE A 224 8.95 11.02 0.23
C ILE A 224 9.45 12.14 -0.68
N TYR A 225 8.55 12.90 -1.30
CA TYR A 225 8.93 13.98 -2.20
C TYR A 225 9.60 15.13 -1.46
N ALA A 226 9.11 15.49 -0.27
CA ALA A 226 9.76 16.51 0.54
C ALA A 226 11.21 16.13 0.88
N ARG A 227 11.43 14.85 1.23
CA ARG A 227 12.77 14.32 1.53
C ARG A 227 13.67 14.35 0.29
N LEU A 228 13.15 13.96 -0.87
CA LEU A 228 13.88 13.99 -2.14
C LEU A 228 14.16 15.41 -2.65
N ASP A 229 13.35 16.39 -2.24
CA ASP A 229 13.57 17.82 -2.49
C ASP A 229 14.58 18.46 -1.52
N GLY A 230 15.06 17.70 -0.52
CA GLY A 230 16.08 18.13 0.43
C GLY A 230 15.53 18.90 1.63
N HIS A 231 14.23 18.77 1.94
CA HIS A 231 13.66 19.37 3.14
C HIS A 231 14.14 18.66 4.42
N PRO A 232 14.14 19.35 5.58
CA PRO A 232 14.48 18.75 6.86
C PRO A 232 13.63 17.52 7.20
N GLU A 233 14.23 16.51 7.84
CA GLU A 233 13.55 15.24 8.16
C GLU A 233 12.33 15.44 9.07
N ASP A 234 12.39 16.41 9.99
CA ASP A 234 11.28 16.74 10.88
C ASP A 234 10.08 17.33 10.12
N VAL A 235 10.33 18.16 9.10
CA VAL A 235 9.32 18.64 8.15
C VAL A 235 8.75 17.49 7.32
N CYS A 236 9.61 16.60 6.82
CA CYS A 236 9.17 15.45 6.00
C CYS A 236 8.22 14.55 6.79
N ARG A 237 8.57 14.20 8.03
CA ARG A 237 7.71 13.39 8.91
C ARG A 237 6.42 14.11 9.27
N ALA A 238 6.48 15.41 9.59
CA ALA A 238 5.27 16.17 9.90
C ALA A 238 4.27 16.21 8.73
N ILE A 239 4.72 16.09 7.48
CA ILE A 239 3.88 16.00 6.28
C ILE A 239 3.10 14.68 6.19
N SER A 240 3.59 13.57 6.72
CA SER A 240 2.83 12.32 6.77
C SER A 240 2.05 12.19 8.09
N ASP A 241 2.66 12.58 9.21
CA ASP A 241 2.11 12.45 10.56
C ASP A 241 0.86 13.30 10.80
N HIS A 242 0.63 14.41 10.08
CA HIS A 242 -0.60 15.21 10.29
C HIS A 242 -1.89 14.46 9.86
N TYR A 243 -1.76 13.33 9.17
CA TYR A 243 -2.87 12.42 8.90
C TYR A 243 -3.17 11.48 10.08
N LEU A 244 -2.32 11.45 11.10
CA LEU A 244 -2.49 10.62 12.29
C LEU A 244 -3.25 11.36 13.41
N PRO A 245 -4.03 10.63 14.23
CA PRO A 245 -4.39 9.24 14.06
C PRO A 245 -5.39 9.06 12.90
N SER A 246 -5.15 8.06 12.06
CA SER A 246 -6.04 7.72 10.94
C SER A 246 -7.31 6.97 11.39
N GLN A 247 -7.24 6.32 12.56
CA GLN A 247 -8.35 5.60 13.21
C GLN A 247 -8.22 5.68 14.75
N ALA A 248 -9.28 5.35 15.47
CA ALA A 248 -9.33 5.48 16.94
C ALA A 248 -8.16 4.83 17.68
N ASP A 249 -7.67 3.68 17.19
CA ASP A 249 -6.59 2.90 17.81
C ASP A 249 -5.27 2.95 17.01
N SER A 250 -5.15 3.87 16.05
CA SER A 250 -3.92 4.02 15.25
C SER A 250 -2.86 4.83 15.97
N ASN A 251 -1.61 4.72 15.50
CA ASN A 251 -0.48 5.48 16.03
C ASN A 251 -0.78 6.98 16.08
N LEU A 252 -0.27 7.63 17.12
CA LEU A 252 -0.29 9.08 17.25
C LEU A 252 0.91 9.68 16.51
N PRO A 253 0.84 10.97 16.11
CA PRO A 253 2.00 11.69 15.61
C PRO A 253 3.17 11.60 16.59
N GLU A 254 4.37 11.29 16.09
CA GLU A 254 5.62 11.26 16.88
C GLU A 254 6.59 12.39 16.48
N SER A 255 6.31 13.08 15.38
CA SER A 255 7.08 14.25 14.92
C SER A 255 6.60 15.58 15.53
N LEU A 256 7.55 16.51 15.59
CA LEU A 256 7.52 17.90 16.10
C LEU A 256 6.39 18.28 17.08
#